data_AF-Q253S0-F1
#
_entry.id   AF-Q253S0-F1
#
_cell.length_a   1.000
_cell.length_b   1.000
_cell.length_c   1.000
_cell.angle_alpha   90.00
_cell.angle_beta   90.00
_cell.angle_gamma   90.00
#
_symmetry.space_group_name_H-M   'P 1'
#
loop_
_entity.id
_entity.type
_entity.pdbx_description
1 polymer ?
#
loop_
_entity_poly.entity_id
_entity_poly.type
_entity_poly.pdbx_seq_one_letter_code
_entity_poly.pdbx_strand_id
1 'polypeptide(L)'
;MTTSSPPQAVTTLTESIKNLLESNFCHVVVKGELSNVSLQPSGHLYFGIKDSRSFLNGAFFHFKSKYFDRRPKDGDSVIIHGKLTVYAPRGQYQIVAHALVYAGEGDLLQKFEETKKRLAAEGYFALEKKQTLPNIPQSIGVITSPTGAVIQDILRVLSRRCYQYKILIYPVTVQGATAAKEISRAIEEMNKENLADVLILARGGGSIEDLWAFNEEIVVKAIDASSIPIISAIGHETDYTLCDFAADVRAPTPSAAAEIVCQSSEQQIQVFKSYLRYLNAHSQQLLSGKIKQIQQWKRYLDHVDFFRSAHQSLDYLCLSVERSIQTKLSQYKQRYMQYARWLQSDVLQRMTYRLHDLWKMIVQAFHNRLTAAKHLCMQKKKNLTFHNTQQFIQKLDLWKQQLHRALTQRLGYCSQSLTHQQTLLKHFTIKLNQQFTKGKHTLNLLQKRLTRTFANTVDEHRENYVRSRENLIFSLHHLVERNREKYYTLSKQLTLLNPKNVFKRGYAMLFDFNENFAIISAKSLHKHSCVRVRLQDGEATLTVTDIQNFETQES
;
A
#
# COMPACT_ATOMS: atom_id res chain seq x y z
N MET A 1 -89.39 66.93 -3.17
CA MET A 1 -88.32 66.12 -2.54
C MET A 1 -87.09 66.99 -2.47
N THR A 2 -86.72 67.48 -1.28
CA THR A 2 -85.45 68.20 -1.09
C THR A 2 -84.32 67.20 -1.28
N THR A 3 -83.68 67.21 -2.44
CA THR A 3 -82.49 66.38 -2.72
C THR A 3 -81.32 66.98 -1.94
N SER A 4 -81.25 66.69 -0.63
CA SER A 4 -80.29 67.27 0.33
C SER A 4 -79.05 66.40 0.51
N SER A 5 -78.52 65.85 -0.56
CA SER A 5 -77.20 65.22 -0.55
C SER A 5 -76.22 66.20 -1.19
N PRO A 6 -75.19 66.71 -0.50
CA PRO A 6 -74.17 67.52 -1.15
C PRO A 6 -73.56 66.72 -2.31
N PRO A 7 -73.29 67.36 -3.46
CA PRO A 7 -72.76 66.65 -4.63
C PRO A 7 -71.42 66.00 -4.26
N GLN A 8 -71.38 64.66 -4.29
CA GLN A 8 -70.14 63.91 -4.09
C GLN A 8 -69.39 63.81 -5.41
N ALA A 9 -68.07 63.96 -5.36
CA ALA A 9 -67.24 63.67 -6.52
C ALA A 9 -67.34 62.18 -6.89
N VAL A 10 -67.38 61.88 -8.19
CA VAL A 10 -67.46 60.51 -8.71
C VAL A 10 -66.34 59.63 -8.13
N THR A 11 -65.15 60.21 -7.92
CA THR A 11 -64.00 59.55 -7.29
C THR A 11 -64.31 59.06 -5.88
N THR A 12 -64.91 59.90 -5.02
CA THR A 12 -65.24 59.58 -3.63
C THR A 12 -66.26 58.43 -3.56
N LEU A 13 -67.24 58.44 -4.45
CA LEU A 13 -68.23 57.37 -4.54
C LEU A 13 -67.59 56.05 -5.01
N THR A 14 -66.73 56.12 -6.02
CA THR A 14 -66.05 54.94 -6.58
C THR A 14 -65.09 54.29 -5.58
N GLU A 15 -64.37 55.09 -4.78
CA GLU A 15 -63.53 54.59 -3.68
C GLU A 15 -64.35 53.94 -2.56
N SER A 16 -65.51 54.50 -2.22
CA SER A 16 -66.43 53.90 -1.24
C SER A 16 -66.94 52.53 -1.71
N ILE A 17 -67.33 52.42 -2.98
CA ILE A 17 -67.75 51.15 -3.60
C ILE A 17 -66.58 50.15 -3.61
N LYS A 18 -65.38 50.62 -3.96
CA LYS A 18 -64.17 49.78 -3.93
C LYS A 18 -63.91 49.23 -2.53
N ASN A 19 -63.93 50.07 -1.50
CA ASN A 19 -63.70 49.64 -0.12
C ASN A 19 -64.77 48.66 0.38
N LEU A 20 -66.04 48.87 0.02
CA LEU A 20 -67.13 47.95 0.35
C LEU A 20 -66.99 46.58 -0.32
N LEU A 21 -66.56 46.54 -1.58
CA LEU A 21 -66.35 45.27 -2.28
C LEU A 21 -65.11 44.54 -1.77
N GLU A 22 -64.02 45.27 -1.54
CA GLU A 22 -62.78 44.68 -1.06
C GLU A 22 -62.89 44.14 0.38
N SER A 23 -63.75 44.73 1.21
CA SER A 23 -64.02 44.24 2.57
C SER A 23 -64.93 43.01 2.58
N ASN A 24 -65.96 42.96 1.75
CA ASN A 24 -66.89 41.82 1.71
C ASN A 24 -66.37 40.62 0.90
N PHE A 25 -65.63 40.86 -0.19
CA PHE A 25 -65.16 39.82 -1.11
C PHE A 25 -63.63 39.73 -1.12
N CYS A 26 -63.06 39.56 0.08
CA CYS A 26 -61.61 39.46 0.29
C CYS A 26 -60.99 38.22 -0.38
N HIS A 27 -61.67 37.08 -0.33
CA HIS A 27 -61.30 35.85 -1.02
C HIS A 27 -62.53 35.22 -1.67
N VAL A 28 -62.49 35.05 -2.98
CA VAL A 28 -63.56 34.46 -3.79
C VAL A 28 -62.99 33.37 -4.69
N VAL A 29 -63.73 32.27 -4.77
CA VAL A 29 -63.46 31.14 -5.64
C VAL A 29 -64.58 31.07 -6.67
N VAL A 30 -64.26 31.31 -7.94
CA VAL A 30 -65.24 31.42 -9.02
C VAL A 30 -64.96 30.35 -10.06
N LYS A 31 -65.98 29.55 -10.39
CA LYS A 31 -65.93 28.57 -11.47
C LYS A 31 -66.61 29.15 -12.71
N GLY A 32 -66.01 28.96 -13.89
CA GLY A 32 -66.58 29.40 -15.16
C GLY A 32 -65.63 29.18 -16.32
N GLU A 33 -66.07 29.54 -17.51
CA GLU A 33 -65.28 29.49 -18.73
C GLU A 33 -64.51 30.78 -18.95
N LEU A 34 -63.25 30.69 -19.34
CA LEU A 34 -62.49 31.85 -19.79
C LEU A 34 -63.00 32.36 -21.14
N SER A 35 -63.00 33.68 -21.31
CA SER A 35 -63.42 34.39 -22.52
C SER A 35 -62.63 35.68 -22.65
N ASN A 36 -62.29 36.12 -23.87
CA ASN A 36 -61.48 37.31 -24.12
C ASN A 36 -60.12 37.32 -23.38
N VAL A 37 -59.41 36.19 -23.36
CA VAL A 37 -58.10 36.04 -22.72
C VAL A 37 -57.05 36.83 -23.52
N SER A 38 -56.46 37.84 -22.87
CA SER A 38 -55.40 38.70 -23.42
C SER A 38 -54.18 38.71 -22.49
N LEU A 39 -53.07 38.16 -22.97
CA LEU A 39 -51.79 38.18 -22.26
C LEU A 39 -50.94 39.35 -22.73
N GLN A 40 -50.65 40.30 -21.83
CA GLN A 40 -49.80 41.44 -22.14
C GLN A 40 -48.29 41.12 -22.01
N PRO A 41 -47.39 41.82 -22.75
CA PRO A 41 -45.94 41.63 -22.64
C PRO A 41 -45.38 41.79 -21.22
N SER A 42 -46.02 42.64 -20.42
CA SER A 42 -45.75 42.90 -19.00
C SER A 42 -45.92 41.67 -18.09
N GLY A 43 -46.53 40.59 -18.59
CA GLY A 43 -46.78 39.37 -17.81
C GLY A 43 -48.11 39.41 -17.03
N HIS A 44 -48.96 40.40 -17.29
CA HIS A 44 -50.33 40.45 -16.77
C HIS A 44 -51.30 39.79 -17.74
N LEU A 45 -52.14 38.91 -17.23
CA LEU A 45 -53.21 38.25 -17.98
C LEU A 45 -54.52 38.94 -17.67
N TYR A 46 -55.22 39.42 -18.71
CA TYR A 46 -56.59 39.89 -18.59
C TYR A 46 -57.51 38.84 -19.20
N PHE A 47 -58.63 38.55 -18.56
CA PHE A 47 -59.59 37.56 -19.03
C PHE A 47 -60.98 37.91 -18.52
N GLY A 48 -62.01 37.44 -19.20
CA GLY A 48 -63.36 37.35 -18.67
C GLY A 48 -63.64 35.93 -18.21
N ILE A 49 -64.29 35.76 -17.07
CA ILE A 49 -64.87 34.47 -16.66
C ILE A 49 -66.37 34.54 -16.83
N LYS A 50 -66.93 33.61 -17.61
CA LYS A 50 -68.36 33.52 -17.90
C LYS A 50 -68.95 32.23 -17.35
N ASP A 51 -70.19 32.33 -16.92
CA ASP A 51 -71.11 31.20 -16.73
C ASP A 51 -72.35 31.47 -17.60
N SER A 52 -73.30 30.55 -17.62
CA SER A 52 -74.55 30.58 -18.40
C SER A 52 -75.33 31.89 -18.31
N ARG A 53 -75.18 32.66 -17.22
CA ARG A 53 -75.94 33.89 -16.96
C ARG A 53 -75.11 35.14 -16.70
N SER A 54 -73.82 35.01 -16.40
CA SER A 54 -73.02 36.10 -15.86
C SER A 54 -71.62 36.12 -16.44
N PHE A 55 -71.09 37.32 -16.62
CA PHE A 55 -69.75 37.58 -17.11
C PHE A 55 -69.03 38.50 -16.12
N LEU A 56 -67.80 38.14 -15.75
CA LEU A 56 -66.98 38.89 -14.81
C LEU A 56 -65.59 39.11 -15.41
N ASN A 57 -65.12 40.35 -15.44
CA ASN A 57 -63.75 40.65 -15.86
C ASN A 57 -62.76 40.26 -14.77
N GLY A 58 -61.56 39.84 -15.15
CA GLY A 58 -60.50 39.45 -14.25
C GLY A 58 -59.12 39.80 -14.77
N ALA A 59 -58.21 40.03 -13.83
CA ALA A 59 -56.81 40.27 -14.10
C ALA A 59 -55.95 39.38 -13.20
N PHE A 60 -54.94 38.73 -13.77
CA PHE A 60 -53.90 38.01 -13.04
C PHE A 60 -52.61 38.80 -13.17
N PHE A 61 -52.15 39.39 -12.07
CA PHE A 61 -50.89 40.14 -12.07
C PHE A 61 -49.69 39.19 -11.94
N HIS A 62 -48.63 39.36 -12.77
CA HIS A 62 -47.42 38.53 -12.77
C HIS A 62 -47.63 37.03 -13.07
N PHE A 63 -48.55 36.69 -13.96
CA PHE A 63 -48.82 35.30 -14.37
C PHE A 63 -47.57 34.59 -14.93
N LYS A 64 -46.66 35.34 -15.57
CA LYS A 64 -45.45 34.86 -16.25
C LYS A 64 -44.52 33.97 -15.41
N SER A 65 -44.61 33.99 -14.08
CA SER A 65 -43.63 33.33 -13.21
C SER A 65 -44.02 31.93 -12.69
N LYS A 66 -45.29 31.47 -12.85
CA LYS A 66 -45.75 30.21 -12.23
C LYS A 66 -46.34 29.15 -13.15
N TYR A 67 -46.87 29.50 -14.32
CA TYR A 67 -47.59 28.55 -15.19
C TYR A 67 -47.18 28.75 -16.65
N PHE A 68 -46.10 28.08 -17.08
CA PHE A 68 -45.54 28.25 -18.43
C PHE A 68 -46.19 27.30 -19.47
N ASP A 69 -46.75 26.17 -19.03
CA ASP A 69 -46.97 25.04 -19.95
C ASP A 69 -48.27 25.12 -20.76
N ARG A 70 -49.34 25.70 -20.20
CA ARG A 70 -50.61 25.89 -20.91
C ARG A 70 -51.02 27.35 -20.88
N ARG A 71 -50.98 28.01 -22.03
CA ARG A 71 -51.58 29.34 -22.18
C ARG A 71 -53.10 29.20 -22.03
N PRO A 72 -53.74 29.92 -21.10
CA PRO A 72 -55.19 29.93 -21.01
C PRO A 72 -55.78 30.40 -22.34
N LYS A 73 -56.77 29.66 -22.84
CA LYS A 73 -57.50 29.97 -24.08
C LYS A 73 -58.95 30.28 -23.76
N ASP A 74 -59.59 31.00 -24.68
CA ASP A 74 -61.04 31.18 -24.63
C ASP A 74 -61.74 29.82 -24.71
N GLY A 75 -62.68 29.58 -23.79
CA GLY A 75 -63.43 28.34 -23.62
C GLY A 75 -62.91 27.42 -22.50
N ASP A 76 -61.74 27.69 -21.91
CA ASP A 76 -61.20 26.86 -20.84
C ASP A 76 -62.07 26.97 -19.56
N SER A 77 -62.57 25.84 -19.05
CA SER A 77 -63.26 25.78 -17.75
C SER A 77 -62.26 25.81 -16.60
N VAL A 78 -62.32 26.87 -15.80
CA VAL A 78 -61.37 27.14 -14.72
C VAL A 78 -62.08 27.48 -13.42
N ILE A 79 -61.35 27.27 -12.33
CA ILE A 79 -61.65 27.70 -10.97
C ILE A 79 -60.60 28.75 -10.62
N ILE A 80 -61.05 29.97 -10.36
CA ILE A 80 -60.20 31.12 -10.08
C ILE A 80 -60.31 31.47 -8.61
N HIS A 81 -59.18 31.48 -7.92
CA HIS A 81 -59.05 31.99 -6.57
C HIS A 81 -58.50 33.42 -6.63
N GLY A 82 -59.22 34.37 -6.04
CA GLY A 82 -58.83 35.77 -6.12
C GLY A 82 -59.56 36.68 -5.14
N LYS A 83 -59.38 37.98 -5.33
CA LYS A 83 -60.07 39.05 -4.60
C LYS A 83 -60.90 39.88 -5.58
N LEU A 84 -62.11 40.26 -5.21
CA LEU A 84 -62.91 41.16 -6.05
C LEU A 84 -62.49 42.62 -5.79
N THR A 85 -62.25 43.37 -6.86
CA THR A 85 -61.80 44.78 -6.80
C THR A 85 -62.52 45.63 -7.84
N VAL A 86 -62.45 46.96 -7.71
CA VAL A 86 -62.97 47.90 -8.70
C VAL A 86 -61.82 48.56 -9.43
N TYR A 87 -61.85 48.55 -10.77
CA TYR A 87 -60.97 49.40 -11.57
C TYR A 87 -61.46 50.85 -11.53
N ALA A 88 -60.88 51.64 -10.62
CA ALA A 88 -61.33 53.00 -10.30
C ALA A 88 -61.51 53.95 -11.51
N PRO A 89 -60.65 53.95 -12.55
CA PRO A 89 -60.80 54.86 -13.69
C PRO A 89 -62.06 54.65 -14.54
N ARG A 90 -62.65 53.45 -14.54
CA ARG A 90 -63.91 53.15 -15.26
C ARG A 90 -65.06 52.70 -14.36
N GLY A 91 -64.83 52.54 -13.05
CA GLY A 91 -65.83 52.05 -12.10
C GLY A 91 -66.31 50.62 -12.38
N GLN A 92 -65.50 49.77 -13.04
CA GLN A 92 -65.89 48.40 -13.39
C GLN A 92 -65.37 47.39 -12.35
N TYR A 93 -66.20 46.39 -12.03
CA TYR A 93 -65.85 45.29 -11.14
C TYR A 93 -64.95 44.27 -11.85
N GLN A 94 -63.87 43.86 -11.20
CA GLN A 94 -62.96 42.86 -11.71
C GLN A 94 -62.42 41.94 -10.60
N ILE A 95 -62.17 40.67 -10.90
CA ILE A 95 -61.48 39.75 -10.01
C ILE A 95 -59.96 39.84 -10.22
N VAL A 96 -59.21 40.08 -9.15
CA VAL A 96 -57.75 39.91 -9.15
C VAL A 96 -57.45 38.48 -8.77
N ALA A 97 -57.01 37.69 -9.74
CA ALA A 97 -56.70 36.28 -9.54
C ALA A 97 -55.31 36.09 -8.91
N HIS A 98 -55.23 35.24 -7.89
CA HIS A 98 -53.99 34.79 -7.24
C HIS A 98 -53.61 33.37 -7.66
N ALA A 99 -54.60 32.52 -7.95
CA ALA A 99 -54.40 31.17 -8.48
C ALA A 99 -55.53 30.83 -9.46
N LEU A 100 -55.18 30.05 -10.48
CA LEU A 100 -56.09 29.56 -11.51
C LEU A 100 -55.86 28.05 -11.60
N VAL A 101 -56.92 27.29 -11.44
CA VAL A 101 -56.92 25.82 -11.47
C VAL A 101 -57.91 25.40 -12.56
N TYR A 102 -57.52 24.52 -13.48
CA TYR A 102 -58.51 24.03 -14.45
C TYR A 102 -59.50 23.12 -13.73
N ALA A 103 -60.79 23.18 -14.09
CA ALA A 103 -61.82 22.44 -13.36
C ALA A 103 -61.57 20.92 -13.34
N GLY A 104 -60.90 20.37 -14.36
CA GLY A 104 -60.50 18.95 -14.40
C GLY A 104 -59.35 18.58 -13.45
N GLU A 105 -58.45 19.51 -13.12
CA GLU A 105 -57.27 19.23 -12.30
C GLU A 105 -57.61 18.99 -10.82
N GLY A 106 -58.66 19.66 -10.32
CA GLY A 106 -59.11 19.52 -8.93
C GLY A 106 -59.64 18.12 -8.61
N ASP A 107 -60.47 17.56 -9.49
CA ASP A 107 -61.01 16.20 -9.35
C ASP A 107 -59.89 15.14 -9.41
N LEU A 108 -58.91 15.38 -10.28
CA LEU A 108 -57.71 14.53 -10.38
C LEU A 108 -56.86 14.61 -9.10
N LEU A 109 -56.64 15.80 -8.53
CA LEU A 109 -55.88 15.93 -7.30
C LEU A 109 -56.54 15.19 -6.12
N GLN A 110 -57.87 15.28 -5.99
CA GLN A 110 -58.60 14.52 -4.96
C GLN A 110 -58.43 13.02 -5.17
N LYS A 111 -58.61 12.52 -6.40
CA LYS A 111 -58.42 11.11 -6.74
C LYS A 111 -56.98 10.64 -6.48
N PHE A 112 -56.00 11.50 -6.69
CA PHE A 112 -54.60 11.24 -6.39
C PHE A 112 -54.39 11.05 -4.88
N GLU A 113 -54.90 11.96 -4.05
CA GLU A 113 -54.78 11.84 -2.58
C GLU A 113 -55.50 10.60 -2.03
N GLU A 114 -56.69 10.28 -2.54
CA GLU A 114 -57.44 9.08 -2.17
C GLU A 114 -56.66 7.81 -2.52
N THR A 115 -56.13 7.74 -3.75
CA THR A 115 -55.34 6.59 -4.21
C THR A 115 -54.03 6.47 -3.45
N LYS A 116 -53.36 7.59 -3.15
CA LYS A 116 -52.14 7.64 -2.34
C LYS A 116 -52.38 7.07 -0.95
N LYS A 117 -53.46 7.48 -0.27
CA LYS A 117 -53.79 6.98 1.09
C LYS A 117 -54.06 5.47 1.07
N ARG A 118 -54.79 4.97 0.07
CA ARG A 118 -55.10 3.54 -0.10
C ARG A 118 -53.84 2.70 -0.34
N LEU A 119 -53.00 3.07 -1.31
CA LEU A 119 -51.78 2.33 -1.63
C LEU A 119 -50.70 2.43 -0.54
N ALA A 120 -50.66 3.56 0.18
CA ALA A 120 -49.81 3.71 1.36
C ALA A 120 -50.23 2.72 2.47
N ALA A 121 -51.53 2.56 2.71
CA ALA A 121 -52.06 1.61 3.69
C ALA A 121 -51.79 0.15 3.31
N GLU A 122 -51.79 -0.16 2.01
CA GLU A 122 -51.42 -1.48 1.48
C GLU A 122 -49.90 -1.75 1.53
N GLY A 123 -49.08 -0.74 1.84
CA GLY A 123 -47.64 -0.88 2.04
C GLY A 123 -46.81 -0.86 0.74
N TYR A 124 -47.34 -0.32 -0.34
CA TYR A 124 -46.61 -0.14 -1.61
C TYR A 124 -45.53 0.96 -1.55
N PHE A 125 -45.58 1.83 -0.55
CA PHE A 125 -44.60 2.93 -0.38
C PHE A 125 -43.64 2.70 0.79
N ALA A 126 -43.57 1.48 1.31
CA ALA A 126 -42.70 1.15 2.43
C ALA A 126 -41.23 1.30 2.05
N LEU A 127 -40.48 2.10 2.81
CA LEU A 127 -39.07 2.37 2.55
C LEU A 127 -38.20 1.10 2.59
N GLU A 128 -38.61 0.11 3.39
CA GLU A 128 -37.89 -1.16 3.60
C GLU A 128 -37.90 -2.08 2.37
N LYS A 129 -38.87 -1.92 1.46
CA LYS A 129 -38.94 -2.72 0.23
C LYS A 129 -38.04 -2.18 -0.89
N LYS A 130 -37.55 -0.95 -0.76
CA LYS A 130 -36.80 -0.28 -1.82
C LYS A 130 -35.42 -0.91 -2.00
N GLN A 131 -35.06 -1.15 -3.25
CA GLN A 131 -33.82 -1.76 -3.65
C GLN A 131 -32.68 -0.73 -3.76
N THR A 132 -31.47 -1.17 -3.45
CA THR A 132 -30.28 -0.33 -3.64
C THR A 132 -29.84 -0.34 -5.09
N LEU A 133 -29.56 0.85 -5.65
CA LEU A 133 -29.03 0.95 -7.01
C LEU A 133 -27.67 0.24 -7.14
N PRO A 134 -27.43 -0.48 -8.25
CA PRO A 134 -26.12 -1.06 -8.52
C PRO A 134 -25.06 0.04 -8.70
N ASN A 135 -23.87 -0.15 -8.14
CA ASN A 135 -22.78 0.84 -8.22
C ASN A 135 -22.23 1.05 -9.64
N ILE A 136 -22.29 0.01 -10.49
CA ILE A 136 -21.84 0.03 -11.89
C ILE A 136 -22.85 -0.81 -12.70
N PRO A 137 -23.99 -0.24 -13.12
CA PRO A 137 -24.92 -0.95 -14.01
C PRO A 137 -24.26 -1.14 -15.37
N GLN A 138 -24.23 -2.34 -15.95
CA GLN A 138 -23.73 -2.55 -17.31
C GLN A 138 -24.78 -2.16 -18.36
N SER A 139 -26.06 -2.44 -18.07
CA SER A 139 -27.19 -2.17 -18.94
C SER A 139 -28.23 -1.28 -18.24
N ILE A 140 -28.57 -0.15 -18.86
CA ILE A 140 -29.54 0.81 -18.37
C ILE A 140 -30.77 0.76 -19.28
N GLY A 141 -31.92 0.40 -18.71
CA GLY A 141 -33.20 0.42 -19.41
C GLY A 141 -33.86 1.79 -19.27
N VAL A 142 -34.30 2.39 -20.36
CA VAL A 142 -35.02 3.68 -20.36
C VAL A 142 -36.40 3.46 -20.97
N ILE A 143 -37.44 3.66 -20.18
CA ILE A 143 -38.83 3.54 -20.59
C ILE A 143 -39.37 4.96 -20.74
N THR A 144 -39.55 5.39 -21.98
CA THR A 144 -40.02 6.74 -22.32
C THR A 144 -40.55 6.79 -23.76
N SER A 145 -41.04 7.95 -24.20
CA SER A 145 -41.55 8.12 -25.56
C SER A 145 -40.42 8.14 -26.59
N PRO A 146 -40.55 7.45 -27.74
CA PRO A 146 -39.50 7.40 -28.77
C PRO A 146 -39.17 8.77 -29.35
N THR A 147 -40.14 9.69 -29.34
CA THR A 147 -40.00 11.09 -29.73
C THR A 147 -40.01 11.95 -28.46
N GLY A 148 -38.92 12.67 -28.18
CA GLY A 148 -38.88 13.58 -27.04
C GLY A 148 -37.49 14.14 -26.73
N ALA A 149 -37.46 15.36 -26.18
CA ALA A 149 -36.25 15.96 -25.63
C ALA A 149 -35.69 15.14 -24.45
N VAL A 150 -36.56 14.42 -23.74
CA VAL A 150 -36.23 13.57 -22.59
C VAL A 150 -35.18 12.50 -22.93
N ILE A 151 -35.35 11.78 -24.05
CA ILE A 151 -34.36 10.79 -24.49
C ILE A 151 -33.03 11.49 -24.78
N GLN A 152 -33.05 12.61 -25.49
CA GLN A 152 -31.84 13.33 -25.86
C GLN A 152 -31.09 13.85 -24.62
N ASP A 153 -31.81 14.34 -23.62
CA ASP A 153 -31.24 14.81 -22.36
C ASP A 153 -30.58 13.66 -21.58
N ILE A 154 -31.26 12.51 -21.45
CA ILE A 154 -30.70 11.31 -20.83
C ILE A 154 -29.46 10.84 -21.60
N LEU A 155 -29.55 10.67 -22.92
CA LEU A 155 -28.42 10.23 -23.76
C LEU A 155 -27.24 11.22 -23.68
N ARG A 156 -27.50 12.53 -23.63
CA ARG A 156 -26.47 13.56 -23.52
C ARG A 156 -25.75 13.52 -22.17
N VAL A 157 -26.48 13.31 -21.08
CA VAL A 157 -25.89 13.17 -19.74
C VAL A 157 -25.08 11.87 -19.65
N LEU A 158 -25.64 10.75 -20.11
CA LEU A 158 -24.97 9.45 -20.09
C LEU A 158 -23.70 9.45 -20.94
N SER A 159 -23.76 9.95 -22.18
CA SER A 159 -22.60 10.02 -23.09
C SER A 159 -21.47 10.94 -22.60
N ARG A 160 -21.79 12.01 -21.86
CA ARG A 160 -20.78 12.89 -21.27
C ARG A 160 -20.10 12.27 -20.06
N ARG A 161 -20.84 11.51 -19.24
CA ARG A 161 -20.33 10.97 -17.98
C ARG A 161 -19.66 9.62 -18.13
N CYS A 162 -20.07 8.76 -19.07
CA CYS A 162 -19.61 7.36 -19.16
C CYS A 162 -19.59 6.82 -20.62
N TYR A 163 -18.60 5.99 -20.93
CA TYR A 163 -18.39 5.42 -22.28
C TYR A 163 -18.83 3.95 -22.44
N GLN A 164 -19.15 3.24 -21.35
CA GLN A 164 -19.22 1.78 -21.33
C GLN A 164 -20.62 1.18 -21.11
N TYR A 165 -21.66 1.99 -20.97
CA TYR A 165 -22.99 1.47 -20.66
C TYR A 165 -23.80 1.14 -21.91
N LYS A 166 -24.47 -0.01 -21.87
CA LYS A 166 -25.47 -0.40 -22.87
C LYS A 166 -26.80 0.24 -22.49
N ILE A 167 -27.32 1.11 -23.36
CA ILE A 167 -28.62 1.76 -23.14
C ILE A 167 -29.67 1.01 -23.95
N LEU A 168 -30.72 0.55 -23.28
CA LEU A 168 -31.86 -0.12 -23.90
C LEU A 168 -33.08 0.78 -23.77
N ILE A 169 -33.64 1.21 -24.89
CA ILE A 169 -34.81 2.08 -24.90
C ILE A 169 -36.03 1.21 -25.21
N TYR A 170 -36.99 1.18 -24.28
CA TYR A 170 -38.30 0.58 -24.52
C TYR A 170 -39.30 1.71 -24.80
N PRO A 171 -39.74 1.87 -26.07
CA PRO A 171 -40.64 2.96 -26.44
C PRO A 171 -42.04 2.72 -25.87
N VAL A 172 -42.58 3.68 -25.13
CA VAL A 172 -43.96 3.66 -24.61
C VAL A 172 -44.67 4.99 -24.85
N THR A 173 -45.99 4.97 -24.93
CA THR A 173 -46.78 6.20 -24.78
C THR A 173 -46.69 6.65 -23.33
N VAL A 174 -46.23 7.88 -23.11
CA VAL A 174 -46.05 8.44 -21.76
C VAL A 174 -47.25 9.26 -21.29
N GLN A 175 -48.24 9.47 -22.16
CA GLN A 175 -49.45 10.24 -21.92
C GLN A 175 -50.64 9.63 -22.67
N GLY A 176 -51.85 9.88 -22.17
CA GLY A 176 -53.08 9.32 -22.73
C GLY A 176 -53.53 8.02 -22.05
N ALA A 177 -54.71 7.54 -22.43
CA ALA A 177 -55.39 6.44 -21.73
C ALA A 177 -54.72 5.06 -21.89
N THR A 178 -53.85 4.87 -22.88
CA THR A 178 -53.10 3.61 -23.09
C THR A 178 -51.75 3.59 -22.36
N ALA A 179 -51.25 4.75 -21.94
CA ALA A 179 -49.92 4.91 -21.40
C ALA A 179 -49.67 4.04 -20.16
N ALA A 180 -50.61 4.00 -19.21
CA ALA A 180 -50.45 3.20 -18.00
C ALA A 180 -50.25 1.70 -18.27
N LYS A 181 -50.98 1.14 -19.25
CA LYS A 181 -50.86 -0.28 -19.64
C LYS A 181 -49.59 -0.57 -20.41
N GLU A 182 -49.14 0.37 -21.25
CA GLU A 182 -47.88 0.22 -21.99
C GLU A 182 -46.67 0.31 -21.06
N ILE A 183 -46.70 1.24 -20.10
CA ILE A 183 -45.65 1.40 -19.10
C ILE A 183 -45.56 0.14 -18.22
N SER A 184 -46.70 -0.38 -17.71
CA SER A 184 -46.68 -1.59 -16.89
C SER A 184 -46.15 -2.79 -17.67
N ARG A 185 -46.58 -2.96 -18.94
CA ARG A 185 -46.09 -4.03 -19.81
C ARG A 185 -44.60 -3.89 -20.11
N ALA A 186 -44.11 -2.67 -20.33
CA ALA A 186 -42.68 -2.43 -20.56
C ALA A 186 -41.85 -2.84 -19.33
N ILE A 187 -42.31 -2.54 -18.12
CA ILE A 187 -41.64 -2.98 -16.88
C ILE A 187 -41.64 -4.51 -16.79
N GLU A 188 -42.78 -5.17 -17.06
CA GLU A 188 -42.89 -6.63 -17.03
C GLU A 188 -41.97 -7.32 -18.05
N GLU A 189 -41.94 -6.85 -19.30
CA GLU A 189 -41.09 -7.41 -20.37
C GLU A 189 -39.59 -7.22 -20.05
N MET A 190 -39.20 -6.05 -19.52
CA MET A 190 -37.81 -5.78 -19.12
C MET A 190 -37.35 -6.66 -17.96
N ASN A 191 -38.24 -6.96 -17.01
CA ASN A 191 -37.98 -7.88 -15.89
C ASN A 191 -37.91 -9.34 -16.36
N LYS A 192 -38.83 -9.77 -17.22
CA LYS A 192 -38.90 -11.16 -17.71
C LYS A 192 -37.61 -11.60 -18.40
N GLU A 193 -37.07 -10.73 -19.24
CA GLU A 193 -35.84 -10.99 -20.01
C GLU A 193 -34.56 -10.51 -19.29
N ASN A 194 -34.70 -9.92 -18.08
CA ASN A 194 -33.62 -9.33 -17.28
C ASN A 194 -32.64 -8.48 -18.12
N LEU A 195 -33.20 -7.57 -18.92
CA LEU A 195 -32.46 -6.86 -19.97
C LEU A 195 -31.57 -5.73 -19.42
N ALA A 196 -31.85 -5.25 -18.21
CA ALA A 196 -31.19 -4.10 -17.61
C ALA A 196 -30.93 -4.33 -16.12
N ASP A 197 -29.88 -3.70 -15.60
CA ASP A 197 -29.53 -3.70 -14.18
C ASP A 197 -30.28 -2.60 -13.41
N VAL A 198 -30.76 -1.59 -14.13
CA VAL A 198 -31.54 -0.46 -13.60
C VAL A 198 -32.48 0.06 -14.68
N LEU A 199 -33.70 0.40 -14.28
CA LEU A 199 -34.70 1.00 -15.16
C LEU A 199 -34.92 2.47 -14.82
N ILE A 200 -35.05 3.31 -15.83
CA ILE A 200 -35.42 4.72 -15.71
C ILE A 200 -36.79 4.89 -16.35
N LEU A 201 -37.80 5.22 -15.55
CA LEU A 201 -39.09 5.71 -16.02
C LEU A 201 -38.97 7.22 -16.19
N ALA A 202 -38.96 7.70 -17.43
CA ALA A 202 -38.71 9.12 -17.69
C ALA A 202 -39.82 9.78 -18.51
N ARG A 203 -40.20 10.98 -18.11
CA ARG A 203 -41.09 11.86 -18.86
C ARG A 203 -40.82 13.32 -18.48
N GLY A 204 -40.94 14.23 -19.44
CA GLY A 204 -40.82 15.67 -19.21
C GLY A 204 -41.97 16.24 -18.37
N GLY A 205 -41.98 17.56 -18.17
CA GLY A 205 -43.11 18.25 -17.53
C GLY A 205 -44.44 18.10 -18.29
N GLY A 206 -45.53 18.52 -17.64
CA GLY A 206 -46.87 18.56 -18.21
C GLY A 206 -47.91 18.91 -17.15
N SER A 207 -49.17 19.06 -17.54
CA SER A 207 -50.27 19.19 -16.58
C SER A 207 -50.43 17.90 -15.76
N ILE A 208 -51.21 17.95 -14.67
CA ILE A 208 -51.53 16.75 -13.89
C ILE A 208 -52.28 15.70 -14.74
N GLU A 209 -53.06 16.13 -15.73
CA GLU A 209 -53.80 15.28 -16.69
C GLU A 209 -52.82 14.52 -17.59
N ASP A 210 -51.81 15.24 -18.05
CA ASP A 210 -50.72 14.73 -18.84
C ASP A 210 -49.98 13.65 -18.02
N LEU A 211 -49.56 13.95 -16.79
CA LEU A 211 -48.84 13.06 -15.87
C LEU A 211 -49.70 11.92 -15.29
N TRP A 212 -51.01 11.91 -15.54
CA TRP A 212 -51.95 11.05 -14.83
C TRP A 212 -51.71 9.55 -15.01
N ALA A 213 -51.15 9.14 -16.15
CA ALA A 213 -50.81 7.75 -16.43
C ALA A 213 -49.88 7.13 -15.36
N PHE A 214 -49.04 7.94 -14.71
CA PHE A 214 -48.14 7.54 -13.63
C PHE A 214 -48.79 7.56 -12.23
N ASN A 215 -50.07 7.93 -12.15
CA ASN A 215 -50.90 7.84 -10.95
C ASN A 215 -51.88 6.65 -11.01
N GLU A 216 -51.80 5.82 -12.04
CA GLU A 216 -52.62 4.63 -12.13
C GLU A 216 -52.04 3.48 -11.29
N GLU A 217 -52.93 2.79 -10.58
CA GLU A 217 -52.59 1.67 -9.68
C GLU A 217 -51.85 0.53 -10.39
N ILE A 218 -52.13 0.30 -11.68
CA ILE A 218 -51.50 -0.74 -12.49
C ILE A 218 -49.98 -0.51 -12.60
N VAL A 219 -49.55 0.74 -12.76
CA VAL A 219 -48.13 1.08 -12.86
C VAL A 219 -47.43 0.94 -11.51
N VAL A 220 -48.06 1.38 -10.42
CA VAL A 220 -47.52 1.23 -9.06
C VAL A 220 -47.29 -0.25 -8.74
N LYS A 221 -48.25 -1.12 -9.05
CA LYS A 221 -48.12 -2.57 -8.85
C LYS A 221 -47.01 -3.19 -9.69
N ALA A 222 -46.85 -2.75 -10.94
CA ALA A 222 -45.75 -3.20 -11.80
C ALA A 222 -44.38 -2.76 -11.27
N ILE A 223 -44.28 -1.58 -10.68
CA ILE A 223 -43.04 -1.08 -10.05
C ILE A 223 -42.69 -1.91 -8.81
N ASP A 224 -43.64 -2.13 -7.90
CA ASP A 224 -43.41 -2.93 -6.66
C ASP A 224 -43.09 -4.40 -6.96
N ALA A 225 -43.63 -4.95 -8.06
CA ALA A 225 -43.32 -6.31 -8.53
C ALA A 225 -41.98 -6.43 -9.29
N SER A 226 -41.28 -5.32 -9.55
CA SER A 226 -40.05 -5.31 -10.34
C SER A 226 -38.88 -5.87 -9.54
N SER A 227 -38.17 -6.85 -10.12
CA SER A 227 -36.89 -7.36 -9.60
C SER A 227 -35.71 -6.47 -9.95
N ILE A 228 -35.86 -5.59 -10.94
CA ILE A 228 -34.85 -4.61 -11.35
C ILE A 228 -35.16 -3.29 -10.64
N PRO A 229 -34.17 -2.59 -10.05
CA PRO A 229 -34.41 -1.31 -9.39
C PRO A 229 -34.86 -0.24 -10.38
N ILE A 230 -35.87 0.54 -9.99
CA ILE A 230 -36.53 1.55 -10.83
C ILE A 230 -36.27 2.95 -10.28
N ILE A 231 -35.86 3.84 -11.18
CA ILE A 231 -35.75 5.28 -10.93
C ILE A 231 -36.91 5.98 -11.62
N SER A 232 -37.68 6.72 -10.84
CA SER A 232 -38.74 7.58 -11.37
C SER A 232 -38.21 8.97 -11.66
N ALA A 233 -38.43 9.45 -12.89
CA ALA A 233 -37.95 10.74 -13.39
C ALA A 233 -39.06 11.43 -14.19
N ILE A 234 -40.19 11.68 -13.51
CA ILE A 234 -41.43 12.14 -14.12
C ILE A 234 -41.65 13.61 -13.75
N GLY A 235 -41.66 14.49 -14.75
CA GLY A 235 -41.92 15.92 -14.56
C GLY A 235 -40.70 16.69 -14.02
N HIS A 236 -40.99 17.69 -13.17
CA HIS A 236 -40.03 18.58 -12.51
C HIS A 236 -40.02 18.40 -10.99
N GLU A 237 -39.18 19.17 -10.28
CA GLU A 237 -39.03 19.09 -8.81
C GLU A 237 -40.34 19.17 -8.01
N THR A 238 -41.32 19.94 -8.50
CA THR A 238 -42.62 20.14 -7.86
C THR A 238 -43.64 19.05 -8.17
N ASP A 239 -43.38 18.23 -9.18
CA ASP A 239 -44.32 17.23 -9.66
C ASP A 239 -44.12 15.95 -8.84
N TYR A 240 -45.21 15.43 -8.28
CA TYR A 240 -45.22 14.19 -7.52
C TYR A 240 -46.29 13.27 -8.08
N THR A 241 -45.85 12.08 -8.50
CA THR A 241 -46.72 11.01 -8.97
C THR A 241 -46.69 9.83 -7.99
N LEU A 242 -47.66 8.92 -8.08
CA LEU A 242 -47.65 7.71 -7.25
C LEU A 242 -46.46 6.81 -7.57
N CYS A 243 -46.03 6.77 -8.83
CA CYS A 243 -44.79 6.11 -9.25
C CYS A 243 -43.56 6.63 -8.50
N ASP A 244 -43.46 7.93 -8.22
CA ASP A 244 -42.32 8.47 -7.46
C ASP A 244 -42.23 7.93 -6.03
N PHE A 245 -43.37 7.59 -5.44
CA PHE A 245 -43.42 7.00 -4.11
C PHE A 245 -43.12 5.49 -4.14
N ALA A 246 -43.57 4.79 -5.18
CA ALA A 246 -43.35 3.36 -5.39
C ALA A 246 -41.92 3.03 -5.84
N ALA A 247 -41.31 3.88 -6.67
CA ALA A 247 -39.97 3.67 -7.21
C ALA A 247 -38.90 3.67 -6.09
N ASP A 248 -37.81 2.96 -6.35
CA ASP A 248 -36.70 2.83 -5.41
C ASP A 248 -36.02 4.17 -5.17
N VAL A 249 -35.81 4.94 -6.25
CA VAL A 249 -35.24 6.28 -6.19
C VAL A 249 -36.06 7.25 -7.03
N ARG A 250 -36.38 8.40 -6.45
CA ARG A 250 -36.97 9.54 -7.17
C ARG A 250 -35.87 10.45 -7.68
N ALA A 251 -35.91 10.79 -8.96
CA ALA A 251 -35.12 11.82 -9.59
C ALA A 251 -36.01 13.02 -9.94
N PRO A 252 -35.57 14.27 -9.66
CA PRO A 252 -36.38 15.46 -9.91
C PRO A 252 -36.55 15.79 -11.39
N THR A 253 -35.65 15.32 -12.25
CA THR A 253 -35.68 15.53 -13.70
C THR A 253 -35.10 14.31 -14.42
N PRO A 254 -35.44 14.07 -15.70
CA PRO A 254 -34.83 13.02 -16.50
C PRO A 254 -33.29 13.10 -16.56
N SER A 255 -32.75 14.31 -16.65
CA SER A 255 -31.30 14.55 -16.61
C SER A 255 -30.70 14.12 -15.26
N ALA A 256 -31.35 14.48 -14.14
CA ALA A 256 -30.88 14.07 -12.81
C ALA A 256 -30.95 12.55 -12.60
N ALA A 257 -31.93 11.87 -13.20
CA ALA A 257 -31.99 10.41 -13.17
C ALA A 257 -30.75 9.78 -13.81
N ALA A 258 -30.35 10.28 -14.97
CA ALA A 258 -29.12 9.86 -15.63
C ALA A 258 -27.87 10.17 -14.78
N GLU A 259 -27.86 11.26 -14.00
CA GLU A 259 -26.76 11.56 -13.09
C GLU A 259 -26.69 10.64 -11.86
N ILE A 260 -27.84 10.19 -11.35
CA ILE A 260 -27.92 9.26 -10.23
C ILE A 260 -27.44 7.87 -10.63
N VAL A 261 -27.83 7.40 -11.82
CA VAL A 261 -27.42 6.08 -12.34
C VAL A 261 -25.91 6.02 -12.58
N CYS A 262 -25.31 7.12 -13.05
CA CYS A 262 -23.92 7.13 -13.47
C CYS A 262 -23.02 7.89 -12.48
N GLN A 263 -22.17 7.14 -11.79
CA GLN A 263 -20.98 7.72 -11.17
C GLN A 263 -20.14 8.40 -12.26
N SER A 264 -19.70 9.64 -12.04
CA SER A 264 -18.89 10.36 -13.02
C SER A 264 -17.61 9.57 -13.30
N SER A 265 -17.35 9.19 -14.56
CA SER A 265 -16.08 8.57 -14.92
C SER A 265 -14.89 9.47 -14.56
N GLU A 266 -15.08 10.79 -14.50
CA GLU A 266 -14.06 11.72 -14.04
C GLU A 266 -13.74 11.55 -12.55
N GLN A 267 -14.74 11.32 -11.70
CA GLN A 267 -14.51 11.00 -10.28
C GLN A 267 -13.73 9.68 -10.15
N GLN A 268 -14.10 8.65 -10.93
CA GLN A 268 -13.37 7.38 -10.93
C GLN A 268 -11.92 7.54 -11.42
N ILE A 269 -11.69 8.33 -12.47
CA ILE A 269 -10.35 8.65 -12.97
C ILE A 269 -9.55 9.43 -11.91
N GLN A 270 -10.17 10.37 -11.20
CA GLN A 270 -9.51 11.13 -10.13
C GLN A 270 -9.12 10.22 -8.96
N VAL A 271 -10.02 9.32 -8.55
CA VAL A 271 -9.76 8.29 -7.54
C VAL A 271 -8.60 7.40 -7.99
N PHE A 272 -8.61 6.91 -9.23
CA PHE A 272 -7.51 6.10 -9.77
C PHE A 272 -6.17 6.86 -9.82
N LYS A 273 -6.18 8.13 -10.27
CA LYS A 273 -5.00 9.01 -10.23
C LYS A 273 -4.50 9.25 -8.81
N SER A 274 -5.37 9.29 -7.81
CA SER A 274 -4.97 9.41 -6.41
C SER A 274 -4.25 8.16 -5.92
N TYR A 275 -4.73 6.96 -6.27
CA TYR A 275 -4.07 5.70 -5.97
C TYR A 275 -2.69 5.59 -6.63
N LEU A 276 -2.57 5.99 -7.91
CA LEU A 276 -1.29 6.02 -8.60
C LEU A 276 -0.29 6.99 -7.95
N ARG A 277 -0.74 8.18 -7.55
CA ARG A 277 0.11 9.14 -6.82
C ARG A 277 0.57 8.58 -5.48
N TYR A 278 -0.33 7.94 -4.73
CA TYR A 278 -0.02 7.30 -3.46
C TYR A 278 1.01 6.17 -3.62
N LEU A 279 0.82 5.28 -4.59
CA LEU A 279 1.77 4.18 -4.88
C LEU A 279 3.16 4.70 -5.26
N ASN A 280 3.23 5.73 -6.10
CA ASN A 280 4.51 6.35 -6.47
C ASN A 280 5.20 7.01 -5.27
N ALA A 281 4.48 7.78 -4.45
CA ALA A 281 5.05 8.39 -3.26
C ALA A 281 5.54 7.33 -2.25
N HIS A 282 4.73 6.28 -2.02
CA HIS A 282 5.08 5.21 -1.09
C HIS A 282 6.30 4.40 -1.57
N SER A 283 6.37 4.07 -2.87
CA SER A 283 7.53 3.39 -3.44
C SER A 283 8.81 4.22 -3.36
N GLN A 284 8.75 5.53 -3.64
CA GLN A 284 9.87 6.45 -3.49
C GLN A 284 10.33 6.55 -2.03
N GLN A 285 9.38 6.64 -1.09
CA GLN A 285 9.67 6.66 0.34
C GLN A 285 10.37 5.36 0.78
N LEU A 286 9.85 4.20 0.37
CA LEU A 286 10.43 2.89 0.70
C LEU A 286 11.85 2.74 0.13
N LEU A 287 12.06 3.11 -1.14
CA LEU A 287 13.37 3.13 -1.79
C LEU A 287 14.34 4.05 -1.03
N SER A 288 13.92 5.27 -0.70
CA SER A 288 14.75 6.23 0.05
C SER A 288 15.13 5.70 1.45
N GLY A 289 14.20 5.02 2.12
CA GLY A 289 14.43 4.39 3.42
C GLY A 289 15.45 3.26 3.34
N LYS A 290 15.35 2.40 2.31
CA LYS A 290 16.32 1.31 2.08
C LYS A 290 17.69 1.84 1.69
N ILE A 291 17.77 2.88 0.86
CA ILE A 291 19.04 3.53 0.52
C ILE A 291 19.71 4.10 1.78
N LYS A 292 18.96 4.81 2.63
CA LYS A 292 19.49 5.32 3.91
C LYS A 292 19.99 4.19 4.82
N GLN A 293 19.26 3.08 4.91
CA GLN A 293 19.66 1.90 5.69
C GLN A 293 20.98 1.33 5.15
N ILE A 294 21.10 1.13 3.84
CA ILE A 294 22.33 0.65 3.21
C ILE A 294 23.50 1.63 3.44
N GLN A 295 23.26 2.94 3.34
CA GLN A 295 24.29 3.95 3.62
C GLN A 295 24.74 3.94 5.09
N GLN A 296 23.82 3.72 6.03
CA GLN A 296 24.16 3.57 7.45
C GLN A 296 25.02 2.32 7.69
N TRP A 297 24.65 1.19 7.08
CA TRP A 297 25.42 -0.05 7.17
C TRP A 297 26.79 0.11 6.53
N LYS A 298 26.87 0.76 5.36
CA LYS A 298 28.13 1.11 4.72
C LYS A 298 28.99 1.97 5.63
N ARG A 299 28.44 3.03 6.25
CA ARG A 299 29.17 3.85 7.23
C ARG A 299 29.65 3.02 8.44
N TYR A 300 28.84 2.09 8.92
CA TYR A 300 29.20 1.20 10.04
C TYR A 300 30.32 0.22 9.66
N LEU A 301 30.30 -0.32 8.45
CA LEU A 301 31.35 -1.17 7.87
C LEU A 301 32.63 -0.40 7.56
N ASP A 302 32.52 0.84 7.08
CA ASP A 302 33.64 1.73 6.77
C ASP A 302 34.27 2.32 8.06
N HIS A 303 33.53 2.38 9.17
CA HIS A 303 34.06 2.81 10.46
C HIS A 303 35.05 1.77 10.99
N VAL A 304 36.32 2.18 11.06
CA VAL A 304 37.46 1.44 11.66
C VAL A 304 37.12 0.86 13.05
N ASP A 305 36.16 1.48 13.76
CA ASP A 305 35.70 1.05 15.09
C ASP A 305 35.08 -0.35 15.10
N PHE A 306 34.47 -0.83 14.01
CA PHE A 306 33.97 -2.21 13.92
C PHE A 306 35.12 -3.21 14.10
N PHE A 307 36.25 -2.96 13.43
CA PHE A 307 37.46 -3.77 13.54
C PHE A 307 38.29 -3.44 14.77
N ARG A 308 38.05 -2.30 15.44
CA ARG A 308 38.84 -1.86 16.60
C ARG A 308 38.71 -2.85 17.77
N SER A 309 37.54 -3.44 18.01
CA SER A 309 37.39 -4.48 19.05
C SER A 309 38.22 -5.73 18.76
N ALA A 310 38.25 -6.15 17.49
CA ALA A 310 39.04 -7.30 17.04
C ALA A 310 40.55 -7.00 17.07
N HIS A 311 40.97 -5.81 16.63
CA HIS A 311 42.35 -5.34 16.74
C HIS A 311 42.81 -5.23 18.18
N GLN A 312 41.99 -4.64 19.06
CA GLN A 312 42.32 -4.51 20.47
C GLN A 312 42.42 -5.88 21.15
N SER A 313 41.56 -6.83 20.78
CA SER A 313 41.64 -8.22 21.26
C SER A 313 42.92 -8.91 20.78
N LEU A 314 43.32 -8.67 19.52
CA LEU A 314 44.58 -9.16 18.95
C LEU A 314 45.79 -8.56 19.69
N ASP A 315 45.78 -7.26 19.95
CA ASP A 315 46.83 -6.55 20.68
C ASP A 315 46.99 -7.07 22.11
N TYR A 316 45.87 -7.29 22.82
CA TYR A 316 45.91 -7.91 24.15
C TYR A 316 46.49 -9.33 24.13
N LEU A 317 46.16 -10.12 23.12
CA LEU A 317 46.73 -11.46 22.93
C LEU A 317 48.24 -11.41 22.67
N CYS A 318 48.68 -10.52 21.78
CA CYS A 318 50.11 -10.31 21.48
C CYS A 318 50.88 -9.89 22.73
N LEU A 319 50.40 -8.89 23.48
CA LEU A 319 51.01 -8.42 24.72
C LEU A 319 51.04 -9.51 25.81
N SER A 320 49.99 -10.32 25.90
CA SER A 320 49.92 -11.43 26.86
C SER A 320 50.95 -12.52 26.56
N VAL A 321 51.09 -12.88 25.27
CA VAL A 321 52.11 -13.84 24.81
C VAL A 321 53.52 -13.30 25.06
N GLU A 322 53.79 -12.04 24.73
CA GLU A 322 55.10 -11.42 24.93
C GLU A 322 55.48 -11.40 26.42
N ARG A 323 54.57 -10.96 27.30
CA ARG A 323 54.79 -10.98 28.75
C ARG A 323 55.06 -12.40 29.27
N SER A 324 54.31 -13.40 28.78
CA SER A 324 54.51 -14.80 29.18
C SER A 324 55.90 -15.30 28.79
N ILE A 325 56.36 -14.98 27.58
CA ILE A 325 57.70 -15.32 27.08
C ILE A 325 58.79 -14.63 27.93
N GLN A 326 58.67 -13.32 28.16
CA GLN A 326 59.64 -12.56 28.96
C GLN A 326 59.72 -13.08 30.41
N THR A 327 58.58 -13.38 31.02
CA THR A 327 58.51 -13.96 32.37
C THR A 327 59.16 -15.34 32.42
N LYS A 328 58.99 -16.16 31.38
CA LYS A 328 59.62 -17.48 31.33
C LYS A 328 61.13 -17.40 31.13
N LEU A 329 61.59 -16.49 30.28
CA LEU A 329 63.02 -16.23 30.06
C LEU A 329 63.70 -15.72 31.34
N SER A 330 63.07 -14.80 32.08
CA SER A 330 63.61 -14.29 33.34
C SER A 330 63.71 -15.38 34.41
N GLN A 331 62.69 -16.25 34.52
CA GLN A 331 62.72 -17.42 35.41
C GLN A 331 63.88 -18.37 35.06
N TYR A 332 64.10 -18.68 33.78
CA TYR A 332 65.20 -19.55 33.38
C TYR A 332 66.58 -18.89 33.61
N LYS A 333 66.70 -17.59 33.37
CA LYS A 333 67.93 -16.83 33.66
C LYS A 333 68.24 -16.81 35.16
N GLN A 334 67.23 -16.63 36.01
CA GLN A 334 67.37 -16.71 37.47
C GLN A 334 67.80 -18.11 37.92
N ARG A 335 67.17 -19.17 37.40
CA ARG A 335 67.58 -20.56 37.70
C ARG A 335 69.01 -20.85 37.25
N TYR A 336 69.39 -20.40 36.06
CA TYR A 336 70.77 -20.52 35.58
C TYR A 336 71.75 -19.80 36.52
N MET A 337 71.46 -18.56 36.93
CA MET A 337 72.30 -17.84 37.88
C MET A 337 72.39 -18.53 39.25
N GLN A 338 71.30 -19.12 39.75
CA GLN A 338 71.31 -19.90 40.97
C GLN A 338 72.19 -21.14 40.84
N TYR A 339 72.09 -21.89 39.74
CA TYR A 339 72.96 -23.05 39.49
C TYR A 339 74.42 -22.66 39.28
N ALA A 340 74.68 -21.56 38.57
CA ALA A 340 76.04 -21.06 38.36
C ALA A 340 76.68 -20.63 39.69
N ARG A 341 75.95 -19.90 40.54
CA ARG A 341 76.41 -19.56 41.90
C ARG A 341 76.65 -20.82 42.73
N TRP A 342 75.67 -21.73 42.78
CA TRP A 342 75.80 -22.98 43.53
C TRP A 342 77.03 -23.80 43.10
N LEU A 343 77.31 -23.85 41.79
CA LEU A 343 78.49 -24.53 41.25
C LEU A 343 79.81 -23.83 41.66
N GLN A 344 79.87 -22.50 41.56
CA GLN A 344 81.06 -21.71 41.86
C GLN A 344 81.34 -21.59 43.36
N SER A 345 80.36 -21.19 44.16
CA SER A 345 80.55 -20.92 45.57
C SER A 345 80.49 -22.18 46.43
N ASP A 346 79.60 -23.12 46.12
CA ASP A 346 79.31 -24.19 47.06
C ASP A 346 80.03 -25.49 46.68
N VAL A 347 80.07 -25.85 45.39
CA VAL A 347 80.74 -27.09 44.96
C VAL A 347 82.24 -26.89 44.77
N LEU A 348 82.65 -25.89 43.99
CA LEU A 348 84.06 -25.62 43.70
C LEU A 348 84.84 -25.23 44.96
N GLN A 349 84.28 -24.38 45.81
CA GLN A 349 84.94 -23.96 47.05
C GLN A 349 85.07 -25.13 48.04
N ARG A 350 84.06 -26.01 48.18
CA ARG A 350 84.19 -27.23 48.99
C ARG A 350 85.21 -28.23 48.41
N MET A 351 85.30 -28.33 47.08
CA MET A 351 86.32 -29.14 46.41
C MET A 351 87.73 -28.60 46.67
N THR A 352 87.95 -27.29 46.54
CA THR A 352 89.27 -26.68 46.76
C THR A 352 89.69 -26.77 48.23
N TYR A 353 88.78 -26.54 49.18
CA TYR A 353 89.06 -26.75 50.61
C TYR A 353 89.42 -28.21 50.91
N ARG A 354 88.64 -29.19 50.40
CA ARG A 354 88.98 -30.61 50.57
C ARG A 354 90.31 -31.01 49.94
N LEU A 355 90.62 -30.49 48.76
CA LEU A 355 91.92 -30.71 48.10
C LEU A 355 93.07 -30.11 48.91
N HIS A 356 92.88 -28.91 49.47
CA HIS A 356 93.88 -28.25 50.31
C HIS A 356 94.13 -29.00 51.62
N ASP A 357 93.07 -29.47 52.29
CA ASP A 357 93.19 -30.29 53.51
C ASP A 357 93.87 -31.63 53.21
N LEU A 358 93.52 -32.29 52.12
CA LEU A 358 94.19 -33.52 51.69
C LEU A 358 95.68 -33.28 51.41
N TRP A 359 96.02 -32.18 50.74
CA TRP A 359 97.41 -31.80 50.48
C TRP A 359 98.18 -31.56 51.79
N LYS A 360 97.63 -30.77 52.72
CA LYS A 360 98.21 -30.57 54.06
C LYS A 360 98.42 -31.88 54.79
N MET A 361 97.42 -32.77 54.78
CA MET A 361 97.50 -34.06 55.47
C MET A 361 98.56 -34.98 54.86
N ILE A 362 98.75 -34.95 53.54
CA ILE A 362 99.81 -35.69 52.84
C ILE A 362 101.19 -35.12 53.18
N VAL A 363 101.36 -33.79 53.13
CA VAL A 363 102.62 -33.11 53.48
C VAL A 363 102.98 -33.39 54.94
N GLN A 364 102.03 -33.30 55.86
CA GLN A 364 102.22 -33.60 57.28
C GLN A 364 102.60 -35.07 57.49
N ALA A 365 101.92 -35.99 56.81
CA ALA A 365 102.26 -37.42 56.88
C ALA A 365 103.67 -37.70 56.35
N PHE A 366 104.07 -37.05 55.24
CA PHE A 366 105.43 -37.15 54.72
C PHE A 366 106.46 -36.55 55.69
N HIS A 367 106.19 -35.39 56.26
CA HIS A 367 107.06 -34.73 57.23
C HIS A 367 107.24 -35.56 58.50
N ASN A 368 106.15 -36.09 59.06
CA ASN A 368 106.17 -36.98 60.22
C ASN A 368 106.92 -38.29 59.92
N ARG A 369 106.82 -38.80 58.69
CA ARG A 369 107.52 -40.02 58.28
C ARG A 369 109.02 -39.78 58.06
N LEU A 370 109.39 -38.63 57.50
CA LEU A 370 110.79 -38.19 57.34
C LEU A 370 111.46 -37.95 58.70
N THR A 371 110.78 -37.29 59.63
CA THR A 371 111.27 -37.08 61.00
C THR A 371 111.40 -38.40 61.75
N ALA A 372 110.41 -39.30 61.66
CA ALA A 372 110.50 -40.65 62.21
C ALA A 372 111.69 -41.44 61.61
N ALA A 373 111.88 -41.40 60.28
CA ALA A 373 113.01 -42.06 59.63
C ALA A 373 114.36 -41.47 60.07
N LYS A 374 114.46 -40.14 60.24
CA LYS A 374 115.63 -39.47 60.77
C LYS A 374 115.94 -39.92 62.20
N HIS A 375 114.93 -39.99 63.07
CA HIS A 375 115.07 -40.52 64.43
C HIS A 375 115.52 -41.97 64.46
N LEU A 376 114.94 -42.82 63.61
CA LEU A 376 115.26 -44.25 63.52
C LEU A 376 116.68 -44.47 62.99
N CYS A 377 117.13 -43.65 62.04
CA CYS A 377 118.51 -43.66 61.54
C CYS A 377 119.50 -43.17 62.60
N MET A 378 119.17 -42.12 63.36
CA MET A 378 119.98 -41.64 64.49
C MET A 378 120.11 -42.68 65.60
N GLN A 379 119.03 -43.39 65.96
CA GLN A 379 119.06 -44.49 66.91
C GLN A 379 119.89 -45.67 66.39
N LYS A 380 119.75 -46.04 65.11
CA LYS A 380 120.51 -47.15 64.54
C LYS A 380 121.99 -46.82 64.33
N LYS A 381 122.35 -45.56 64.04
CA LYS A 381 123.76 -45.12 63.98
C LYS A 381 124.47 -45.29 65.34
N LYS A 382 123.74 -45.27 66.46
CA LYS A 382 124.28 -45.62 67.78
C LYS A 382 124.46 -47.14 68.00
N ASN A 383 123.76 -47.99 67.25
CA ASN A 383 123.66 -49.43 67.54
C ASN A 383 124.15 -50.33 66.39
N LEU A 384 124.98 -49.82 65.47
CA LEU A 384 125.48 -50.59 64.33
C LEU A 384 126.74 -51.39 64.70
N THR A 385 126.53 -52.55 65.34
CA THR A 385 127.38 -53.74 65.13
C THR A 385 126.84 -54.53 63.94
N PHE A 386 127.71 -54.77 62.98
CA PHE A 386 127.47 -55.03 61.58
C PHE A 386 127.15 -56.50 61.29
N HIS A 387 125.95 -57.04 61.56
CA HIS A 387 125.69 -58.47 61.26
C HIS A 387 124.29 -58.89 60.76
N ASN A 388 123.42 -57.98 60.29
CA ASN A 388 122.11 -58.41 59.75
C ASN A 388 121.61 -57.58 58.55
N THR A 389 122.44 -57.44 57.51
CA THR A 389 122.07 -56.77 56.25
C THR A 389 120.88 -57.42 55.57
N GLN A 390 120.77 -58.77 55.58
CA GLN A 390 119.65 -59.48 54.95
C GLN A 390 118.30 -59.22 55.65
N GLN A 391 118.23 -59.23 56.99
CA GLN A 391 116.98 -58.89 57.71
C GLN A 391 116.54 -57.45 57.47
N PHE A 392 117.51 -56.53 57.28
CA PHE A 392 117.22 -55.14 56.97
C PHE A 392 116.66 -54.96 55.56
N ILE A 393 117.23 -55.67 54.58
CA ILE A 393 116.74 -55.69 53.19
C ILE A 393 115.31 -56.26 53.15
N GLN A 394 115.03 -57.37 53.85
CA GLN A 394 113.68 -57.93 53.93
C GLN A 394 112.68 -56.95 54.54
N LYS A 395 113.04 -56.27 55.63
CA LYS A 395 112.16 -55.24 56.25
C LYS A 395 111.93 -54.04 55.33
N LEU A 396 112.96 -53.58 54.62
CA LEU A 396 112.84 -52.50 53.63
C LEU A 396 111.89 -52.89 52.50
N ASP A 397 111.98 -54.13 51.99
CA ASP A 397 111.08 -54.62 50.95
C ASP A 397 109.64 -54.73 51.45
N LEU A 398 109.44 -55.22 52.68
CA LEU A 398 108.13 -55.28 53.31
C LEU A 398 107.51 -53.89 53.47
N TRP A 399 108.30 -52.90 53.89
CA TRP A 399 107.86 -51.52 53.98
C TRP A 399 107.56 -50.90 52.61
N LYS A 400 108.39 -51.19 51.60
CA LYS A 400 108.17 -50.75 50.21
C LYS A 400 106.86 -51.32 49.67
N GLN A 401 106.59 -52.60 49.90
CA GLN A 401 105.34 -53.25 49.53
C GLN A 401 104.13 -52.65 50.26
N GLN A 402 104.24 -52.42 51.58
CA GLN A 402 103.15 -51.79 52.36
C GLN A 402 102.86 -50.36 51.88
N LEU A 403 103.90 -49.56 51.61
CA LEU A 403 103.75 -48.22 51.05
C LEU A 403 103.11 -48.26 49.67
N HIS A 404 103.57 -49.17 48.82
CA HIS A 404 103.03 -49.34 47.47
C HIS A 404 101.55 -49.73 47.52
N ARG A 405 101.16 -50.69 48.38
CA ARG A 405 99.76 -51.10 48.59
C ARG A 405 98.89 -49.96 49.11
N ALA A 406 99.35 -49.21 50.12
CA ALA A 406 98.60 -48.09 50.67
C ALA A 406 98.40 -46.97 49.64
N LEU A 407 99.44 -46.66 48.84
CA LEU A 407 99.36 -45.67 47.77
C LEU A 407 98.42 -46.14 46.64
N THR A 408 98.53 -47.39 46.20
CA THR A 408 97.63 -47.94 45.16
C THR A 408 96.18 -48.00 45.61
N GLN A 409 95.90 -48.39 46.85
CA GLN A 409 94.54 -48.36 47.41
C GLN A 409 93.98 -46.94 47.46
N ARG A 410 94.77 -45.97 47.92
CA ARG A 410 94.32 -44.57 48.05
C ARG A 410 94.13 -43.90 46.69
N LEU A 411 95.04 -44.14 45.74
CA LEU A 411 94.88 -43.70 44.35
C LEU A 411 93.67 -44.36 43.68
N GLY A 412 93.44 -45.65 43.96
CA GLY A 412 92.25 -46.39 43.51
C GLY A 412 90.95 -45.77 44.01
N TYR A 413 90.84 -45.47 45.31
CA TYR A 413 89.68 -44.79 45.88
C TYR A 413 89.45 -43.41 45.27
N CYS A 414 90.51 -42.60 45.13
CA CYS A 414 90.41 -41.30 44.47
C CYS A 414 89.93 -41.43 43.02
N SER A 415 90.46 -42.40 42.26
CA SER A 415 90.03 -42.67 40.88
C SER A 415 88.56 -43.11 40.81
N GLN A 416 88.11 -44.00 41.70
CA GLN A 416 86.72 -44.43 41.81
C GLN A 416 85.77 -43.28 42.19
N SER A 417 86.16 -42.43 43.13
CA SER A 417 85.38 -41.25 43.50
C SER A 417 85.28 -40.26 42.34
N LEU A 418 86.35 -40.06 41.58
CA LEU A 418 86.40 -39.13 40.44
C LEU A 418 85.57 -39.67 39.27
N THR A 419 85.64 -40.97 38.99
CA THR A 419 84.77 -41.63 37.98
C THR A 419 83.29 -41.60 38.38
N HIS A 420 82.97 -41.78 39.67
CA HIS A 420 81.59 -41.62 40.16
C HIS A 420 81.07 -40.18 39.99
N GLN A 421 81.90 -39.17 40.28
CA GLN A 421 81.52 -37.78 40.05
C GLN A 421 81.37 -37.45 38.56
N GLN A 422 82.24 -37.98 37.70
CA GLN A 422 82.11 -37.83 36.25
C GLN A 422 80.83 -38.49 35.71
N THR A 423 80.45 -39.66 36.21
CA THR A 423 79.20 -40.33 35.82
C THR A 423 77.98 -39.55 36.28
N LEU A 424 77.95 -39.05 37.52
CA LEU A 424 76.90 -38.16 38.01
C LEU A 424 76.78 -36.90 37.14
N LEU A 425 77.88 -36.23 36.80
CA LEU A 425 77.88 -35.07 35.92
C LEU A 425 77.35 -35.42 34.52
N LYS A 426 77.76 -36.55 33.94
CA LYS A 426 77.22 -37.04 32.66
C LYS A 426 75.71 -37.23 32.73
N HIS A 427 75.19 -37.87 33.80
CA HIS A 427 73.75 -38.04 33.99
C HIS A 427 73.02 -36.71 34.13
N PHE A 428 73.55 -35.75 34.88
CA PHE A 428 72.96 -34.41 34.99
C PHE A 428 72.94 -33.68 33.64
N THR A 429 74.03 -33.74 32.87
CA THR A 429 74.09 -33.16 31.52
C THR A 429 73.10 -33.81 30.57
N ILE A 430 72.98 -35.14 30.59
CA ILE A 430 71.99 -35.87 29.80
C ILE A 430 70.56 -35.46 30.19
N LYS A 431 70.26 -35.38 31.49
CA LYS A 431 68.94 -34.98 32.00
C LYS A 431 68.60 -33.54 31.61
N LEU A 432 69.56 -32.62 31.70
CA LEU A 432 69.39 -31.23 31.26
C LEU A 432 69.14 -31.15 29.75
N ASN A 433 69.92 -31.88 28.94
CA ASN A 433 69.71 -31.95 27.50
C ASN A 433 68.34 -32.54 27.15
N GLN A 434 67.90 -33.60 27.82
CA GLN A 434 66.56 -34.16 27.64
C GLN A 434 65.45 -33.17 28.00
N GLN A 435 65.62 -32.37 29.06
CA GLN A 435 64.64 -31.32 29.38
C GLN A 435 64.65 -30.18 28.36
N PHE A 436 65.83 -29.79 27.87
CA PHE A 436 65.96 -28.77 26.84
C PHE A 436 65.35 -29.21 25.51
N THR A 437 65.58 -30.46 25.08
CA THR A 437 64.99 -31.02 23.86
C THR A 437 63.48 -31.16 23.97
N LYS A 438 62.95 -31.60 25.12
CA LYS A 438 61.51 -31.61 25.39
C LYS A 438 60.92 -30.20 25.31
N GLY A 439 61.52 -29.21 25.97
CA GLY A 439 61.08 -27.82 25.93
C GLY A 439 61.10 -27.23 24.51
N LYS A 440 62.17 -27.48 23.75
CA LYS A 440 62.28 -27.06 22.35
C LYS A 440 61.22 -27.73 21.47
N HIS A 441 60.95 -29.02 21.67
CA HIS A 441 59.92 -29.72 20.91
C HIS A 441 58.52 -29.18 21.22
N THR A 442 58.21 -28.92 22.49
CA THR A 442 56.92 -28.30 22.88
C THR A 442 56.76 -26.92 22.29
N LEU A 443 57.82 -26.10 22.25
CA LEU A 443 57.79 -24.79 21.62
C LEU A 443 57.55 -24.89 20.11
N ASN A 444 58.23 -25.80 19.42
CA ASN A 444 58.02 -26.04 17.99
C ASN A 444 56.59 -26.51 17.68
N LEU A 445 56.02 -27.37 18.53
CA LEU A 445 54.62 -27.82 18.37
C LEU A 445 53.64 -26.68 18.61
N LEU A 446 53.87 -25.84 19.63
CA LEU A 446 53.06 -24.65 19.88
C LEU A 446 53.16 -23.64 18.74
N GLN A 447 54.36 -23.39 18.22
CA GLN A 447 54.56 -22.51 17.07
C GLN A 447 53.86 -23.05 15.81
N LYS A 448 54.01 -24.35 15.51
CA LYS A 448 53.29 -24.99 14.39
C LYS A 448 51.78 -24.98 14.57
N ARG A 449 51.30 -25.17 15.81
CA ARG A 449 49.87 -25.06 16.12
C ARG A 449 49.41 -23.63 15.89
N LEU A 450 50.04 -22.64 16.52
CA LEU A 450 49.70 -21.23 16.32
C LEU A 450 49.70 -20.86 14.83
N THR A 451 50.79 -21.11 14.09
CA THR A 451 50.82 -20.71 12.68
C THR A 451 49.78 -21.42 11.83
N ARG A 452 49.56 -22.73 12.03
CA ARG A 452 48.53 -23.47 11.27
C ARG A 452 47.12 -23.12 11.69
N THR A 453 46.84 -23.02 12.98
CA THR A 453 45.49 -22.67 13.46
C THR A 453 45.17 -21.24 13.06
N PHE A 454 46.07 -20.28 13.27
CA PHE A 454 45.83 -18.91 12.85
C PHE A 454 45.73 -18.77 11.33
N ALA A 455 46.62 -19.41 10.55
CA ALA A 455 46.51 -19.37 9.08
C ALA A 455 45.20 -19.99 8.61
N ASN A 456 44.85 -21.19 9.09
CA ASN A 456 43.60 -21.86 8.71
C ASN A 456 42.37 -21.05 9.14
N THR A 457 42.35 -20.48 10.35
CA THR A 457 41.22 -19.67 10.83
C THR A 457 41.09 -18.36 10.04
N VAL A 458 42.20 -17.72 9.67
CA VAL A 458 42.19 -16.53 8.81
C VAL A 458 41.73 -16.90 7.40
N ASP A 459 42.21 -18.00 6.83
CA ASP A 459 41.82 -18.46 5.50
C ASP A 459 40.34 -18.88 5.48
N GLU A 460 39.85 -19.59 6.50
CA GLU A 460 38.44 -19.96 6.64
C GLU A 460 37.54 -18.73 6.76
N HIS A 461 37.91 -17.75 7.59
CA HIS A 461 37.15 -16.49 7.68
C HIS A 461 37.20 -15.70 6.38
N ARG A 462 38.34 -15.72 5.66
CA ARG A 462 38.49 -15.06 4.37
C ARG A 462 37.63 -15.74 3.30
N GLU A 463 37.63 -17.06 3.23
CA GLU A 463 36.77 -17.84 2.32
C GLU A 463 35.29 -17.62 2.64
N ASN A 464 34.90 -17.64 3.92
CA ASN A 464 33.54 -17.37 4.35
C ASN A 464 33.11 -15.94 4.00
N TYR A 465 33.99 -14.94 4.15
CA TYR A 465 33.74 -13.57 3.72
C TYR A 465 33.57 -13.47 2.21
N VAL A 466 34.47 -14.07 1.43
CA VAL A 466 34.39 -14.07 -0.04
C VAL A 466 33.10 -14.74 -0.51
N ARG A 467 32.79 -15.93 0.00
CA ARG A 467 31.54 -16.65 -0.31
C ARG A 467 30.31 -15.85 0.09
N SER A 468 30.28 -15.25 1.27
CA SER A 468 29.14 -14.45 1.72
C SER A 468 28.96 -13.19 0.87
N ARG A 469 30.05 -12.55 0.47
CA ARG A 469 30.04 -11.39 -0.42
C ARG A 469 29.57 -11.76 -1.82
N GLU A 470 30.05 -12.86 -2.39
CA GLU A 470 29.64 -13.36 -3.70
C GLU A 470 28.17 -13.77 -3.70
N ASN A 471 27.71 -14.51 -2.68
CA ASN A 471 26.31 -14.87 -2.50
C ASN A 471 25.42 -13.63 -2.38
N LEU A 472 25.85 -12.60 -1.65
CA LEU A 472 25.12 -11.34 -1.51
C LEU A 472 25.03 -10.60 -2.85
N ILE A 473 26.14 -10.47 -3.58
CA ILE A 473 26.18 -9.82 -4.89
C ILE A 473 25.28 -10.57 -5.88
N PHE A 474 25.38 -11.89 -5.92
CA PHE A 474 24.54 -12.74 -6.78
C PHE A 474 23.06 -12.63 -6.43
N SER A 475 22.72 -12.67 -5.14
CA SER A 475 21.33 -12.53 -4.67
C SER A 475 20.76 -11.15 -4.96
N LEU A 476 21.56 -10.09 -4.79
CA LEU A 476 21.16 -8.72 -5.14
C LEU A 476 20.96 -8.58 -6.65
N HIS A 477 21.87 -9.12 -7.46
CA HIS A 477 21.74 -9.12 -8.91
C HIS A 477 20.47 -9.85 -9.34
N HIS A 478 20.22 -11.06 -8.84
CA HIS A 478 19.00 -11.81 -9.13
C HIS A 478 17.73 -11.07 -8.68
N LEU A 479 17.75 -10.41 -7.52
CA LEU A 479 16.60 -9.65 -7.03
C LEU A 479 16.31 -8.43 -7.92
N VAL A 480 17.36 -7.73 -8.36
CA VAL A 480 17.23 -6.61 -9.31
C VAL A 480 16.72 -7.09 -10.66
N GLU A 481 17.29 -8.16 -11.22
CA GLU A 481 16.87 -8.72 -12.50
C GLU A 481 15.42 -9.24 -12.45
N ARG A 482 15.05 -9.98 -11.40
CA ARG A 482 13.67 -10.43 -11.20
C ARG A 482 12.68 -9.26 -11.11
N ASN A 483 13.07 -8.17 -10.45
CA ASN A 483 12.22 -6.98 -10.37
C ASN A 483 12.16 -6.21 -11.69
N ARG A 484 13.25 -6.17 -12.47
CA ARG A 484 13.25 -5.63 -13.83
C ARG A 484 12.36 -6.43 -14.76
N GLU A 485 12.40 -7.75 -14.71
CA GLU A 485 11.51 -8.62 -15.49
C GLU A 485 10.04 -8.42 -15.11
N LYS A 486 9.72 -8.33 -13.82
CA LYS A 486 8.36 -8.00 -13.34
C LYS A 486 7.91 -6.63 -13.85
N TYR A 487 8.79 -5.63 -13.81
CA TYR A 487 8.48 -4.31 -14.33
C TYR A 487 8.28 -4.33 -15.86
N TYR A 488 9.15 -5.03 -16.58
CA TYR A 488 9.07 -5.15 -18.04
C TYR A 488 7.79 -5.90 -18.48
N THR A 489 7.45 -7.00 -17.81
CA THR A 489 6.21 -7.75 -18.08
C THR A 489 4.98 -6.90 -17.78
N LEU A 490 4.93 -6.20 -16.65
CA LEU A 490 3.83 -5.31 -16.31
C LEU A 490 3.73 -4.14 -17.30
N SER A 491 4.86 -3.54 -17.69
CA SER A 491 4.92 -2.49 -18.72
C SER A 491 4.46 -3.01 -20.08
N LYS A 492 4.82 -4.25 -20.45
CA LYS A 492 4.37 -4.91 -21.67
C LYS A 492 2.87 -5.19 -21.63
N GLN A 493 2.31 -5.62 -20.50
CA GLN A 493 0.87 -5.79 -20.32
C GLN A 493 0.11 -4.47 -20.43
N LEU A 494 0.61 -3.41 -19.78
CA LEU A 494 0.03 -2.07 -19.86
C LEU A 494 0.10 -1.50 -21.29
N THR A 495 1.18 -1.79 -22.03
CA THR A 495 1.29 -1.38 -23.43
C THR A 495 0.42 -2.26 -24.34
N LEU A 496 0.23 -3.54 -24.07
CA LEU A 496 -0.72 -4.39 -24.80
C LEU A 496 -2.17 -3.92 -24.63
N LEU A 497 -2.51 -3.41 -23.44
CA LEU A 497 -3.81 -2.79 -23.18
C LEU A 497 -3.98 -1.41 -23.86
N ASN A 498 -2.90 -0.83 -24.41
CA ASN A 498 -3.01 0.41 -25.15
C ASN A 498 -3.53 0.12 -26.58
N PRO A 499 -4.76 0.54 -26.92
CA PRO A 499 -5.35 0.26 -28.24
C PRO A 499 -4.50 0.81 -29.39
N LYS A 500 -3.65 1.83 -29.15
CA LYS A 500 -2.73 2.34 -30.17
C LYS A 500 -1.74 1.28 -30.70
N ASN A 501 -1.40 0.27 -29.89
CA ASN A 501 -0.49 -0.80 -30.31
C ASN A 501 -1.15 -1.83 -31.21
N VAL A 502 -2.48 -1.94 -31.20
CA VAL A 502 -3.22 -2.78 -32.15
C VAL A 502 -3.02 -2.24 -33.58
N PHE A 503 -3.03 -0.92 -33.77
CA PHE A 503 -2.77 -0.30 -35.08
C PHE A 503 -1.38 -0.60 -35.63
N LYS A 504 -0.35 -0.72 -34.78
CA LYS A 504 1.03 -1.03 -35.22
C LYS A 504 1.19 -2.42 -35.83
N ARG A 505 0.28 -3.36 -35.53
CA ARG A 505 0.31 -4.71 -36.12
C ARG A 505 -0.31 -4.76 -37.52
N GLY A 506 -0.75 -3.63 -38.06
CA GLY A 506 -1.44 -3.55 -39.35
C GLY A 506 -2.95 -3.74 -39.26
N TYR A 507 -3.52 -3.76 -38.05
CA TYR A 507 -4.97 -3.73 -37.89
C TYR A 507 -5.48 -2.28 -37.98
N ALA A 508 -6.71 -2.13 -38.43
CA ALA A 508 -7.40 -0.85 -38.45
C ALA A 508 -8.68 -0.96 -37.62
N MET A 509 -9.08 0.14 -36.98
CA MET A 509 -10.39 0.23 -36.31
C MET A 509 -11.37 0.84 -37.28
N LEU A 510 -12.50 0.16 -37.45
CA LEU A 510 -13.66 0.64 -38.19
C LEU A 510 -14.51 1.47 -37.25
N PHE A 511 -14.83 2.69 -37.64
CA PHE A 511 -15.76 3.59 -36.97
C PHE A 511 -16.95 3.84 -37.90
N ASP A 512 -18.12 4.04 -37.32
CA ASP A 512 -19.26 4.51 -38.08
C ASP A 512 -18.99 5.95 -38.60
N PHE A 513 -19.57 6.30 -39.75
CA PHE A 513 -19.32 7.58 -40.39
C PHE A 513 -19.91 8.75 -39.58
N ASN A 514 -21.03 8.51 -38.89
CA ASN A 514 -21.75 9.51 -38.10
C ASN A 514 -21.43 9.44 -36.60
N GLU A 515 -21.16 8.24 -36.08
CA GLU A 515 -20.92 8.02 -34.66
C GLU A 515 -19.50 7.50 -34.42
N ASN A 516 -18.76 8.10 -33.48
CA ASN A 516 -17.39 7.69 -33.13
C ASN A 516 -17.32 6.31 -32.42
N PHE A 517 -18.31 5.44 -32.61
CA PHE A 517 -18.31 4.07 -32.08
C PHE A 517 -17.47 3.16 -32.97
N ALA A 518 -16.66 2.31 -32.34
CA ALA A 518 -15.89 1.28 -33.04
C ALA A 518 -16.80 0.09 -33.39
N ILE A 519 -16.82 -0.30 -34.66
CA ILE A 519 -17.57 -1.44 -35.19
C ILE A 519 -16.74 -2.71 -34.95
N ILE A 520 -17.19 -3.59 -34.05
CA ILE A 520 -16.46 -4.81 -33.65
C ILE A 520 -16.99 -6.06 -34.39
N SER A 521 -18.25 -6.06 -34.83
CA SER A 521 -18.91 -7.21 -35.45
C SER A 521 -19.24 -6.96 -36.93
N ALA A 522 -19.05 -7.97 -37.78
CA ALA A 522 -19.43 -7.90 -39.18
C ALA A 522 -20.96 -7.77 -39.38
N LYS A 523 -21.76 -8.25 -38.42
CA LYS A 523 -23.23 -8.21 -38.47
C LYS A 523 -23.81 -6.78 -38.40
N SER A 524 -23.04 -5.83 -37.88
CA SER A 524 -23.44 -4.41 -37.81
C SER A 524 -23.05 -3.60 -39.05
N LEU A 525 -22.41 -4.21 -40.05
CA LEU A 525 -22.10 -3.56 -41.33
C LEU A 525 -23.25 -3.76 -42.32
N HIS A 526 -23.47 -2.78 -43.19
CA HIS A 526 -24.45 -2.85 -44.28
C HIS A 526 -23.74 -2.72 -45.64
N LYS A 527 -24.19 -3.48 -46.64
CA LYS A 527 -23.61 -3.42 -47.99
C LYS A 527 -23.79 -2.01 -48.55
N HIS A 528 -22.71 -1.43 -49.07
CA HIS A 528 -22.59 -0.06 -49.60
C HIS A 528 -22.59 1.07 -48.55
N SER A 529 -22.49 0.78 -47.25
CA SER A 529 -22.27 1.83 -46.25
C SER A 529 -20.83 2.38 -46.33
N CYS A 530 -20.68 3.68 -46.08
CA CYS A 530 -19.37 4.30 -45.86
C CYS A 530 -18.96 4.10 -44.41
N VAL A 531 -17.74 3.63 -44.17
CA VAL A 531 -17.14 3.47 -42.84
C VAL A 531 -15.81 4.21 -42.77
N ARG A 532 -15.52 4.77 -41.60
CA ARG A 532 -14.27 5.48 -41.36
C ARG A 532 -13.27 4.51 -40.75
N VAL A 533 -12.08 4.44 -41.31
CA VAL A 533 -11.03 3.51 -40.89
C VAL A 533 -9.88 4.30 -40.32
N ARG A 534 -9.51 3.99 -39.08
CA ARG A 534 -8.34 4.59 -38.44
C ARG A 534 -7.17 3.61 -38.46
N LEU A 535 -6.06 4.07 -39.04
CA LEU A 535 -4.77 3.40 -39.10
C LEU A 535 -3.82 4.01 -38.06
N GLN A 536 -2.57 3.53 -38.04
CA GLN A 536 -1.55 4.02 -37.11
C GLN A 536 -1.19 5.50 -37.34
N ASP A 537 -1.17 5.93 -38.60
CA ASP A 537 -0.63 7.20 -39.09
C ASP A 537 -1.70 8.12 -39.69
N GLY A 538 -2.93 7.64 -39.90
CA GLY A 538 -3.99 8.44 -40.50
C GLY A 538 -5.37 7.79 -40.45
N GLU A 539 -6.33 8.46 -41.07
CA GLU A 539 -7.70 7.99 -41.26
C GLU A 539 -8.03 7.93 -42.75
N ALA A 540 -8.80 6.92 -43.16
CA ALA A 540 -9.29 6.75 -44.52
C ALA A 540 -10.79 6.42 -44.48
N THR A 541 -11.51 6.75 -45.54
CA THR A 541 -12.93 6.39 -45.69
C THR A 541 -13.05 5.25 -46.69
N LEU A 542 -13.71 4.15 -46.29
CA LEU A 542 -13.93 2.98 -47.14
C LEU A 542 -15.42 2.75 -47.36
N THR A 543 -15.79 2.24 -48.53
CA THR A 543 -17.15 1.77 -48.83
C THR A 543 -17.20 0.25 -48.70
N VAL A 544 -18.21 -0.28 -48.01
CA VAL A 544 -18.40 -1.72 -47.83
C VAL A 544 -18.92 -2.34 -49.12
N THR A 545 -18.09 -3.06 -49.86
CA THR A 545 -18.46 -3.64 -51.17
C THR A 545 -19.18 -4.98 -51.04
N ASP A 546 -18.79 -5.82 -50.08
CA ASP A 546 -19.41 -7.12 -49.79
C ASP A 546 -19.24 -7.50 -48.31
N ILE A 547 -20.14 -8.32 -47.78
CA ILE A 547 -20.11 -8.77 -46.37
C ILE A 547 -20.24 -10.28 -46.34
N GLN A 548 -19.21 -10.96 -45.83
CA GLN A 548 -19.23 -12.40 -45.57
C GLN A 548 -19.12 -12.64 -44.06
N ASN A 549 -20.14 -13.27 -43.49
CA ASN A 549 -20.13 -13.67 -42.09
C ASN A 549 -19.57 -15.10 -41.99
N PHE A 550 -18.44 -15.28 -41.31
CA PHE A 550 -17.96 -16.61 -40.96
C PHE A 550 -18.78 -17.11 -39.77
N GLU A 551 -19.50 -18.22 -39.94
CA GLU A 551 -20.07 -18.97 -38.81
C GLU A 551 -18.89 -19.54 -38.00
N THR A 552 -18.87 -19.25 -36.71
CA THR A 552 -17.91 -19.82 -35.75
C THR A 552 -18.00 -21.34 -35.78
N GLN A 553 -17.01 -22.00 -36.37
CA GLN A 553 -16.68 -23.38 -36.03
C GLN A 553 -16.10 -23.36 -34.61
N GLU A 554 -16.95 -23.52 -33.60
CA GLU A 554 -16.49 -23.96 -32.28
C GLU A 554 -15.92 -25.38 -32.44
N SER A 555 -14.61 -25.51 -32.22
CA SER A 555 -13.92 -26.78 -31.96
C SER A 555 -13.37 -26.74 -30.54
#